data_AF-A0A965Z0A3-F1
#
_entry.id   AF-A0A965Z0A3-F1
#
_cell.length_a   1.000
_cell.length_b   1.000
_cell.length_c   1.000
_cell.angle_alpha   90.00
_cell.angle_beta   90.00
_cell.angle_gamma   90.00
#
_symmetry.space_group_name_H-M   'P 1'
#
loop_
_entity.id
_entity.type
_entity.pdbx_description
1 polymer ?
#
loop_
_entity_poly.entity_id
_entity_poly.type
_entity_poly.pdbx_seq_one_letter_code
_entity_poly.pdbx_strand_id
1 'polypeptide(L)'
;MSEKEITPNDRGNKQDNLNQKPVSQGRRDAIKALATVPVLGAMAYGVYRKRKQEMRNITSADMFHFNSEVSPLTPLSSDGKTIRLGIIGSGIRGKQLMIALGFATPQYVEDLIQANKQNSSDNRYRDFR
;
A
#
# COMPACT_ATOMS: atom_id res chain seq x y z
N MET A 1 -10.15 55.41 40.54
CA MET A 1 -10.58 56.13 39.31
C MET A 1 -9.45 55.98 38.30
N SER A 2 -9.59 55.47 37.09
CA SER A 2 -10.68 54.83 36.35
C SER A 2 -10.02 54.03 35.23
N GLU A 3 -10.55 52.83 34.97
CA GLU A 3 -10.62 52.05 33.71
C GLU A 3 -9.46 52.09 32.68
N LYS A 4 -8.81 50.93 32.41
CA LYS A 4 -9.05 50.00 31.26
C LYS A 4 -8.68 50.64 29.90
N GLU A 5 -7.83 50.03 29.08
CA GLU A 5 -8.22 48.87 28.26
C GLU A 5 -7.08 47.88 27.94
N ILE A 6 -7.53 46.69 27.57
CA ILE A 6 -6.80 45.47 27.23
C ILE A 6 -6.72 45.36 25.69
N THR A 7 -5.56 44.90 25.20
CA THR A 7 -5.15 44.40 23.85
C THR A 7 -6.24 43.82 22.93
N PRO A 8 -6.09 43.81 21.57
CA PRO A 8 -5.50 42.65 20.85
C PRO A 8 -4.81 42.97 19.49
N ASN A 9 -3.74 42.28 19.10
CA ASN A 9 -3.67 41.12 18.18
C ASN A 9 -4.04 41.38 16.69
N ASP A 10 -3.14 40.85 15.84
CA ASP A 10 -3.42 40.07 14.62
C ASP A 10 -3.51 40.70 13.21
N ARG A 11 -2.74 40.06 12.32
CA ARG A 11 -2.83 39.86 10.85
C ARG A 11 -2.79 41.07 9.92
N GLY A 12 -1.79 41.04 9.04
CA GLY A 12 -1.77 41.83 7.82
C GLY A 12 -0.78 41.31 6.80
N ASN A 13 -1.11 40.17 6.19
CA ASN A 13 -0.56 39.67 4.93
C ASN A 13 -0.41 40.82 3.91
N LYS A 14 0.77 41.00 3.31
CA LYS A 14 0.96 41.87 2.14
C LYS A 14 1.97 41.23 1.19
N GLN A 15 1.46 40.34 0.35
CA GLN A 15 1.18 40.60 -1.06
C GLN A 15 2.46 40.70 -1.92
N ASP A 16 2.65 39.60 -2.65
CA ASP A 16 3.59 39.41 -3.75
C ASP A 16 3.54 40.59 -4.73
N ASN A 17 4.64 41.32 -4.79
CA ASN A 17 4.86 42.35 -5.80
C ASN A 17 5.46 41.70 -7.06
N LEU A 18 4.59 41.34 -7.99
CA LEU A 18 4.93 41.17 -9.42
C LEU A 18 5.23 42.55 -10.03
N ASN A 19 6.37 43.13 -9.64
CA ASN A 19 6.82 44.42 -10.17
C ASN A 19 7.79 44.18 -11.34
N GLN A 20 7.45 44.75 -12.50
CA GLN A 20 8.24 44.74 -13.72
C GLN A 20 9.67 45.22 -13.44
N LYS A 21 10.64 44.31 -13.53
CA LYS A 21 12.07 44.62 -13.35
C LYS A 21 12.71 45.02 -14.68
N PRO A 22 13.67 45.96 -14.67
CA PRO A 22 14.32 46.45 -15.88
C PRO A 22 14.94 45.30 -16.67
N VAL A 23 14.88 45.40 -17.99
CA VAL A 23 15.09 44.38 -19.05
C VAL A 23 16.41 43.59 -18.96
N SER A 24 17.31 43.92 -18.03
CA SER A 24 18.57 43.21 -17.75
C SER A 24 18.42 42.08 -16.70
N GLN A 25 17.57 42.24 -15.68
CA GLN A 25 17.35 41.21 -14.66
C GLN A 25 16.37 40.13 -15.13
N GLY A 26 15.32 40.51 -15.87
CA GLY A 26 14.33 39.57 -16.42
C GLY A 26 14.93 38.53 -17.38
N ARG A 27 15.99 38.87 -18.13
CA ARG A 27 16.66 37.92 -19.04
C ARG A 27 17.42 36.83 -18.28
N ARG A 28 18.10 37.18 -17.17
CA ARG A 28 18.82 36.21 -16.34
C ARG A 28 17.86 35.31 -15.58
N ASP A 29 16.76 35.86 -15.09
CA ASP A 29 15.74 35.08 -14.39
C ASP A 29 14.96 34.17 -15.37
N ALA A 30 14.74 34.60 -16.61
CA ALA A 30 14.22 33.73 -17.67
C ALA A 30 15.19 32.58 -17.99
N ILE A 31 16.49 32.83 -18.05
CA ILE A 31 17.51 31.78 -18.27
C ILE A 31 17.55 30.80 -17.08
N LYS A 32 17.47 31.30 -15.84
CA LYS A 32 17.39 30.44 -14.64
C LYS A 32 16.12 29.58 -14.65
N ALA A 33 14.98 30.17 -14.98
CA ALA A 33 13.72 29.43 -15.11
C ALA A 33 13.85 28.35 -16.19
N LEU A 34 14.38 28.69 -17.37
CA LEU A 34 14.55 27.76 -18.50
C LEU A 34 15.53 26.62 -18.18
N ALA A 35 16.54 26.86 -17.33
CA ALA A 35 17.43 25.81 -16.82
C ALA A 35 16.73 24.83 -15.86
N THR A 36 15.70 25.28 -15.13
CA THR A 36 14.93 24.44 -14.18
C THR A 36 13.74 23.71 -14.82
N VAL A 37 13.25 24.19 -15.97
CA VAL A 37 12.10 23.61 -16.70
C VAL A 37 12.29 22.11 -17.04
N PRO A 38 13.45 21.63 -17.53
CA PRO A 38 13.64 20.22 -17.83
C PRO A 38 13.49 19.30 -16.62
N VAL A 39 14.01 19.72 -15.45
CA VAL A 39 13.96 18.94 -14.21
C VAL A 39 12.52 18.88 -13.68
N LEU A 40 11.83 20.01 -13.64
CA LEU A 40 10.42 20.07 -13.25
C LEU A 40 9.53 19.29 -14.23
N GLY A 41 9.85 19.31 -15.52
CA GLY A 41 9.18 18.52 -16.55
C GLY A 41 9.34 17.01 -16.33
N ALA A 42 10.57 16.55 -16.04
CA ALA A 42 10.84 15.14 -15.73
C ALA A 42 10.09 14.68 -14.47
N MET A 43 10.06 15.51 -13.42
CA MET A 43 9.29 15.20 -12.20
C MET A 43 7.78 15.14 -12.46
N ALA A 44 7.21 16.14 -13.16
CA ALA A 44 5.79 16.15 -13.50
C ALA A 44 5.40 14.94 -14.37
N TYR A 45 6.25 14.57 -15.33
CA TYR A 45 6.06 13.37 -16.14
C TYR A 45 6.14 12.08 -15.30
N GLY A 46 7.07 12.01 -14.35
CA GLY A 46 7.20 10.90 -13.42
C GLY A 46 5.94 10.70 -12.56
N VAL A 47 5.42 11.78 -11.99
CA VAL A 47 4.17 11.77 -11.21
C VAL A 47 2.97 11.37 -12.10
N TYR A 48 2.88 11.93 -13.30
CA TYR A 48 1.82 11.58 -14.25
C TYR A 48 1.87 10.09 -14.66
N ARG A 49 3.07 9.58 -14.98
CA ARG A 49 3.28 8.17 -15.33
C ARG A 49 2.92 7.24 -14.16
N LYS A 50 3.31 7.59 -12.93
CA LYS A 50 2.96 6.83 -11.72
C LYS A 50 1.45 6.78 -11.52
N ARG A 51 0.77 7.92 -11.58
CA ARG A 51 -0.68 8.01 -11.44
C ARG A 51 -1.40 7.20 -12.51
N LYS A 52 -0.97 7.27 -13.78
CA LYS A 52 -1.53 6.46 -14.87
C LYS A 52 -1.36 4.96 -14.63
N GLN A 53 -0.23 4.53 -14.08
CA GLN A 53 0.03 3.12 -13.78
C GLN A 53 -0.82 2.62 -12.61
N GLU A 54 -0.96 3.40 -11.54
CA GLU A 54 -1.81 3.05 -10.40
C GLU A 54 -3.29 2.91 -10.81
N MET A 55 -3.80 3.83 -11.64
CA MET A 55 -5.17 3.71 -12.16
C MET A 55 -5.39 2.43 -12.98
N ARG A 56 -4.39 1.99 -13.76
CA ARG A 56 -4.48 0.72 -14.52
C ARG A 56 -4.52 -0.49 -13.60
N ASN A 57 -3.72 -0.50 -12.53
CA ASN A 57 -3.72 -1.59 -11.56
C ASN A 57 -5.07 -1.69 -10.83
N ILE A 58 -5.69 -0.55 -10.51
CA ILE A 58 -7.04 -0.50 -9.92
C ILE A 58 -8.08 -1.03 -10.91
N THR A 59 -8.06 -0.59 -12.17
CA THR A 59 -8.99 -1.09 -13.21
C THR A 59 -8.86 -2.59 -13.44
N SER A 60 -7.64 -3.14 -13.43
CA SER A 60 -7.47 -4.60 -13.56
C SER A 60 -8.06 -5.35 -12.38
N ALA A 61 -7.91 -4.86 -11.15
CA ALA A 61 -8.55 -5.49 -9.98
C ALA A 61 -10.09 -5.43 -10.04
N ASP A 62 -10.63 -4.33 -10.56
CA ASP A 62 -12.08 -4.12 -10.76
C ASP A 62 -12.65 -5.05 -11.84
N MET A 63 -11.94 -5.26 -12.95
CA MET A 63 -12.35 -6.18 -14.02
C MET A 63 -12.48 -7.63 -13.54
N PHE A 64 -11.66 -8.03 -12.58
CA PHE A 64 -11.75 -9.37 -11.98
C PHE A 64 -12.81 -9.48 -10.88
N HIS A 65 -13.62 -8.42 -10.63
CA HIS A 65 -14.63 -8.40 -9.56
C HIS A 65 -14.09 -8.96 -8.24
N PHE A 66 -12.85 -8.61 -7.88
CA PHE A 66 -12.38 -8.80 -6.52
C PHE A 66 -13.06 -7.72 -5.67
N ASN A 67 -14.38 -7.85 -5.46
CA ASN A 67 -15.04 -7.13 -4.38
C ASN A 67 -14.22 -7.43 -3.13
N SER A 68 -13.64 -6.39 -2.53
CA SER A 68 -12.88 -6.45 -1.30
C SER A 68 -13.73 -6.83 -0.09
N GLU A 69 -14.90 -7.40 -0.32
CA GLU A 69 -15.57 -8.26 0.63
C GLU A 69 -14.85 -9.59 0.52
N VAL A 70 -13.90 -9.79 1.45
CA VAL A 70 -13.48 -11.12 1.88
C VAL A 70 -14.71 -12.01 1.84
N SER A 71 -14.88 -12.80 0.78
CA SER A 71 -15.99 -13.73 0.68
C SER A 71 -15.89 -14.53 1.96
N PRO A 72 -16.86 -14.40 2.89
CA PRO A 72 -16.77 -15.10 4.15
C PRO A 72 -16.66 -16.55 3.75
N LEU A 73 -15.49 -17.15 4.02
CA LEU A 73 -15.23 -18.56 3.79
C LEU A 73 -16.50 -19.26 4.27
N THR A 74 -17.29 -19.79 3.32
CA THR A 74 -18.55 -20.43 3.68
C THR A 74 -18.17 -21.44 4.74
N PRO A 75 -18.67 -21.29 5.98
CA PRO A 75 -18.20 -22.10 7.09
C PRO A 75 -18.33 -23.54 6.63
N LEU A 76 -17.23 -24.30 6.73
CA LEU A 76 -17.17 -25.68 6.30
C LEU A 76 -18.39 -26.38 6.91
N SER A 77 -19.42 -26.66 6.10
CA SER A 77 -20.64 -27.27 6.62
C SER A 77 -20.23 -28.59 7.24
N SER A 78 -20.31 -28.66 8.57
CA SER A 78 -19.88 -29.83 9.34
C SER A 78 -20.68 -31.09 8.99
N ASP A 79 -21.79 -30.93 8.27
CA ASP A 79 -22.73 -31.98 7.86
C ASP A 79 -22.50 -32.49 6.42
N GLY A 80 -21.28 -32.35 5.91
CA GLY A 80 -20.89 -32.89 4.61
C GLY A 80 -20.61 -34.40 4.66
N LYS A 81 -20.92 -35.12 3.58
CA LYS A 81 -20.56 -36.53 3.41
C LYS A 81 -19.03 -36.70 3.53
N THR A 82 -18.57 -37.53 4.47
CA THR A 82 -17.13 -37.81 4.64
C THR A 82 -16.54 -38.45 3.39
N ILE A 83 -15.57 -37.78 2.78
CA ILE A 83 -14.79 -38.33 1.66
C ILE A 83 -13.50 -38.93 2.23
N ARG A 84 -13.25 -40.21 1.95
CA ARG A 84 -11.99 -40.88 2.31
C ARG A 84 -11.02 -40.77 1.14
N LEU A 85 -9.90 -40.11 1.35
CA LEU A 85 -8.87 -39.90 0.33
C LEU A 85 -7.64 -40.76 0.66
N GLY A 86 -7.07 -41.41 -0.35
CA GLY A 86 -5.78 -42.08 -0.28
C GLY A 86 -4.81 -41.38 -1.22
N ILE A 87 -3.64 -40.99 -0.71
CA ILE A 87 -2.59 -40.35 -1.51
C ILE A 87 -1.46 -41.36 -1.70
N ILE A 88 -1.13 -41.67 -2.96
CA ILE A 88 -0.02 -42.57 -3.31
C ILE A 88 1.19 -41.72 -3.68
N GLY A 89 2.27 -41.86 -2.91
CA GLY A 89 3.54 -41.16 -3.12
C GLY A 89 3.62 -39.80 -2.44
N SER A 90 4.42 -39.70 -1.37
CA SER A 90 4.67 -38.45 -0.62
C SER A 90 5.94 -37.73 -1.10
N GLY A 91 5.99 -37.38 -2.39
CA GLY A 91 7.02 -36.50 -2.94
C GLY A 91 6.82 -35.03 -2.55
N ILE A 92 7.53 -34.10 -3.22
CA ILE A 92 7.42 -32.66 -2.94
C ILE A 92 5.97 -32.17 -3.06
N ARG A 93 5.29 -32.51 -4.16
CA ARG A 93 3.89 -32.15 -4.39
C ARG A 93 2.92 -32.86 -3.45
N GLY A 94 3.22 -34.11 -3.10
CA GLY A 94 2.41 -34.87 -2.15
C GLY A 94 2.41 -34.22 -0.76
N LYS A 95 3.57 -33.76 -0.29
CA LYS A 95 3.67 -33.00 0.98
C LYS A 95 2.90 -31.68 0.92
N GLN A 96 3.03 -30.92 -0.17
CA GLN A 96 2.28 -29.67 -0.35
C GLN A 96 0.77 -29.90 -0.36
N LEU A 97 0.30 -30.94 -1.06
CA LEU A 97 -1.11 -31.31 -1.10
C LEU A 97 -1.64 -31.69 0.29
N MET A 98 -0.87 -32.50 1.05
CA MET A 98 -1.23 -32.85 2.42
C MET A 98 -1.35 -31.63 3.34
N ILE A 99 -0.40 -30.69 3.25
CA ILE A 99 -0.45 -29.43 3.99
C ILE A 99 -1.69 -28.61 3.61
N ALA A 100 -2.01 -28.51 2.32
CA ALA A 100 -3.19 -27.80 1.83
C ALA A 100 -4.52 -28.44 2.30
N LEU A 101 -4.53 -29.76 2.52
CA LEU A 101 -5.65 -30.49 3.11
C LEU A 101 -5.73 -30.34 4.65
N GLY A 102 -4.79 -29.64 5.28
CA GLY A 102 -4.71 -29.48 6.74
C GLY A 102 -3.92 -30.59 7.46
N PHE A 103 -3.33 -31.54 6.73
CA PHE A 103 -2.54 -32.65 7.28
C PHE A 103 -1.03 -32.37 7.18
N ALA A 104 -0.57 -31.31 7.86
CA ALA A 104 0.85 -30.98 7.92
C ALA A 104 1.66 -31.95 8.81
N THR A 105 2.97 -32.06 8.55
CA THR A 105 3.87 -32.83 9.41
C THR A 105 4.22 -32.05 10.68
N PRO A 106 4.52 -32.72 11.81
CA PRO A 106 4.90 -32.04 13.06
C PRO A 106 6.08 -31.09 12.89
N GLN A 107 7.09 -31.50 12.13
CA GLN A 107 8.26 -30.69 11.82
C GLN A 107 7.88 -29.37 11.11
N TYR A 108 6.95 -29.42 10.14
CA TYR A 108 6.50 -28.23 9.43
C TYR A 108 5.76 -27.26 10.36
N VAL A 109 4.94 -27.79 11.27
CA VAL A 109 4.23 -26.96 12.27
C VAL A 109 5.21 -26.33 13.24
N GLU A 110 6.24 -27.06 13.67
CA GLU A 110 7.29 -26.51 14.53
C GLU A 110 8.08 -25.39 13.86
N ASP A 111 8.42 -25.54 12.58
CA ASP A 111 9.07 -24.48 11.80
C ASP A 111 8.21 -23.21 11.72
N LEU A 112 6.89 -23.35 11.54
CA LEU A 112 5.95 -22.22 11.55
C LEU A 112 5.86 -21.55 12.93
N ILE A 113 5.90 -22.34 14.01
CA ILE A 113 5.93 -21.80 15.37
C ILE A 113 7.23 -21.02 15.61
N GLN A 114 8.37 -21.54 15.14
CA GLN A 114 9.65 -20.83 15.21
C GLN A 114 9.64 -19.54 14.38
N ALA A 115 9.05 -19.58 13.18
CA ALA A 115 8.87 -18.39 12.34
C ALA A 115 8.00 -17.32 13.02
N ASN A 116 6.92 -17.71 13.69
CA ASN A 116 6.10 -16.78 14.47
C ASN A 116 6.86 -16.18 15.67
N LYS A 117 7.71 -16.96 16.34
CA LYS A 117 8.59 -16.44 17.41
C LYS A 117 9.56 -15.38 16.89
N GLN A 118 10.07 -15.55 15.67
CA GLN A 118 10.95 -14.57 15.02
C GLN A 118 10.18 -13.36 14.47
N ASN A 119 8.96 -13.57 13.98
CA ASN A 119 8.09 -12.55 13.44
C ASN A 119 6.65 -12.74 13.93
N SER A 120 6.23 -11.92 14.90
CA SER A 120 4.89 -12.01 15.50
C SER A 120 3.74 -11.77 14.53
N SER A 121 4.01 -11.22 13.33
CA SER A 121 2.98 -11.03 12.30
C SER A 121 2.64 -12.32 11.54
N ASP A 122 3.50 -13.36 11.64
CA ASP A 122 3.30 -14.62 10.92
C ASP A 122 2.31 -15.53 11.66
N ASN A 123 1.04 -15.49 11.28
CA ASN A 123 -0.02 -16.24 11.95
C ASN A 123 -0.35 -17.59 11.29
N ARG A 124 0.49 -18.09 10.36
CA ARG A 124 0.21 -19.30 9.57
C ARG A 124 0.06 -20.58 10.40
N TYR A 125 0.71 -20.66 11.57
CA TYR A 125 0.60 -21.83 12.44
C TYR A 125 -0.81 -22.04 13.00
N ARG A 126 -1.67 -21.00 12.98
CA ARG A 126 -3.05 -21.07 13.52
C ARG A 126 -3.95 -22.00 12.73
N ASP A 127 -3.62 -22.26 11.47
CA ASP A 127 -4.41 -23.13 10.58
C ASP A 127 -4.31 -24.62 10.97
N PHE A 128 -3.32 -24.99 11.80
CA PHE A 128 -3.06 -26.35 12.25
C PHE A 128 -3.38 -26.58 13.74
N ARG A 129 -4.07 -25.63 14.38
CA ARG A 129 -4.41 -25.68 15.81
C ARG A 129 -5.78 -26.29 16.08
#